data_AF-A0A530L7T1-F1
#
_entry.id   AF-A0A530L7T1-F1
#
_cell.length_a   1.000
_cell.length_b   1.000
_cell.length_c   1.000
_cell.angle_alpha   90.00
_cell.angle_beta   90.00
_cell.angle_gamma   90.00
#
_symmetry.space_group_name_H-M   'P 1'
#
loop_
_entity.id
_entity.type
_entity.pdbx_description
1 polymer ?
#
loop_
_entity_poly.entity_id
_entity_poly.type
_entity_poly.pdbx_seq_one_letter_code
_entity_poly.pdbx_strand_id
1 'polypeptide(L)'
;PFTVPSFLVNLAAGHLSIRYGFKGPLGAPVTACAAGIQAIGDAARLIRANEADIAVCGGTEACMNLVSLGGFAAARSLSTSFNHRPDEASRPFDKSRDGFVMGEGAGMLVIEELSHALARGARPLAE
;
A
#
# COMPACT_ATOMS: atom_id res chain seq x y z
N PRO A 1 -20.64 12.91 -12.27
CA PRO A 1 -19.44 13.78 -12.21
C PRO A 1 -18.24 13.18 -11.45
N PHE A 2 -18.42 12.20 -10.55
CA PHE A 2 -17.34 11.65 -9.71
C PHE A 2 -16.62 10.43 -10.27
N THR A 3 -16.97 9.98 -11.47
CA THR A 3 -16.38 8.79 -12.08
C THR A 3 -14.87 8.91 -12.18
N VAL A 4 -14.34 10.02 -12.73
CA VAL A 4 -12.88 10.20 -12.86
C VAL A 4 -12.20 10.23 -11.48
N PRO A 5 -12.61 11.07 -10.52
CA PRO A 5 -12.03 11.05 -9.17
C PRO A 5 -12.12 9.70 -8.44
N SER A 6 -13.11 8.86 -8.73
CA SER A 6 -13.27 7.60 -7.97
C SER A 6 -12.24 6.52 -8.30
N PHE A 7 -11.50 6.62 -9.41
CA PHE A 7 -10.52 5.59 -9.82
C PHE A 7 -9.10 6.14 -10.08
N LEU A 8 -8.86 7.43 -9.87
CA LEU A 8 -7.51 7.99 -9.92
C LEU A 8 -6.72 7.49 -8.71
N VAL A 9 -5.65 6.72 -8.95
CA VAL A 9 -4.85 6.05 -7.91
C VAL A 9 -4.27 6.98 -6.84
N ASN A 10 -4.03 8.26 -7.19
CA ASN A 10 -3.51 9.25 -6.25
C ASN A 10 -4.56 9.83 -5.29
N LEU A 11 -5.84 9.53 -5.48
CA LEU A 11 -6.91 10.11 -4.67
C LEU A 11 -6.96 9.52 -3.26
N ALA A 12 -6.39 8.34 -3.01
CA ALA A 12 -6.19 7.86 -1.64
C ALA A 12 -5.34 8.86 -0.84
N ALA A 13 -4.17 9.25 -1.37
CA ALA A 13 -3.33 10.29 -0.76
C ALA A 13 -4.02 11.66 -0.75
N GLY A 14 -4.72 12.02 -1.84
CA GLY A 14 -5.48 13.26 -1.95
C GLY A 14 -6.55 13.40 -0.86
N HIS A 15 -7.32 12.35 -0.60
CA HIS A 15 -8.35 12.35 0.44
C HIS A 15 -7.77 12.51 1.85
N LEU A 16 -6.62 11.90 2.14
CA LEU A 16 -5.92 12.10 3.41
C LEU A 16 -5.42 13.55 3.55
N SER A 17 -4.81 14.10 2.49
CA SER A 17 -4.36 15.50 2.49
C SER A 17 -5.50 16.49 2.70
N ILE A 18 -6.64 16.29 2.02
CA ILE A 18 -7.83 17.14 2.19
C ILE A 18 -8.38 17.02 3.63
N ARG A 19 -8.53 15.78 4.13
CA ARG A 19 -9.15 15.53 5.44
C ARG A 19 -8.32 16.12 6.59
N TYR A 20 -7.00 15.98 6.55
CA TYR A 20 -6.11 16.40 7.64
C TYR A 20 -5.37 17.71 7.36
N GLY A 21 -5.61 18.35 6.20
CA GLY A 21 -5.00 19.62 5.85
C GLY A 21 -3.51 19.56 5.51
N PHE A 22 -2.96 18.38 5.17
CA PHE A 22 -1.54 18.22 4.86
C PHE A 22 -1.16 18.97 3.57
N LYS A 23 -0.06 19.72 3.62
CA LYS A 23 0.43 20.58 2.51
C LYS A 23 1.84 20.22 2.00
N GLY A 24 2.46 19.18 2.54
CA GLY A 24 3.76 18.68 2.09
C GLY A 24 3.68 17.94 0.74
N PRO A 25 4.78 17.32 0.30
CA PRO A 25 4.81 16.52 -0.92
C PRO A 25 3.72 15.44 -0.94
N LEU A 26 3.09 15.26 -2.10
CA LEU A 26 2.04 14.25 -2.31
C LEU A 26 2.38 13.42 -3.55
N GLY A 27 2.42 12.10 -3.38
CA GLY A 27 2.71 11.16 -4.45
C GLY A 27 1.91 9.87 -4.30
N ALA A 28 1.80 9.12 -5.40
CA ALA A 28 1.19 7.80 -5.44
C ALA A 28 1.96 6.93 -6.44
N PRO A 29 3.13 6.39 -6.04
CA PRO A 29 3.91 5.54 -6.93
C PRO A 29 3.11 4.28 -7.29
N VAL A 30 3.17 3.89 -8.57
CA VAL A 30 2.44 2.73 -9.10
C VAL A 30 3.44 1.72 -9.65
N THR A 31 3.85 0.78 -8.80
CA THR A 31 4.81 -0.28 -9.14
C THR A 31 4.31 -1.67 -8.75
N ALA A 32 3.03 -1.94 -9.05
CA ALA A 32 2.36 -3.20 -8.77
C ALA A 32 2.52 -3.62 -7.30
N CYS A 33 2.89 -4.87 -7.03
CA CYS A 33 3.06 -5.42 -5.68
C CYS A 33 4.08 -4.66 -4.82
N ALA A 34 4.97 -3.87 -5.43
CA ALA A 34 5.98 -3.08 -4.73
C ALA A 34 5.55 -1.63 -4.44
N ALA A 35 4.36 -1.20 -4.88
CA ALA A 35 3.91 0.19 -4.74
C ALA A 35 3.96 0.70 -3.29
N GLY A 36 3.49 -0.12 -2.33
CA GLY A 36 3.48 0.25 -0.91
C GLY A 36 4.88 0.45 -0.33
N ILE A 37 5.84 -0.45 -0.63
CA ILE A 37 7.21 -0.30 -0.13
C ILE A 37 7.96 0.83 -0.83
N GLN A 38 7.65 1.08 -2.10
CA GLN A 38 8.19 2.24 -2.81
C GLN A 38 7.69 3.55 -2.19
N ALA A 39 6.40 3.67 -1.86
CA ALA A 39 5.86 4.85 -1.19
C ALA A 39 6.55 5.14 0.16
N ILE A 40 6.84 4.09 0.93
CA ILE A 40 7.61 4.21 2.19
C ILE A 40 9.04 4.68 1.89
N GLY A 41 9.71 4.09 0.90
CA GLY A 41 11.05 4.47 0.50
C GLY A 41 11.17 5.91 0.00
N ASP A 42 10.20 6.36 -0.80
CA ASP A 42 10.13 7.73 -1.32
C ASP A 42 9.86 8.74 -0.21
N ALA A 43 8.95 8.44 0.72
CA ALA A 43 8.73 9.27 1.91
C ALA A 43 9.99 9.38 2.78
N ALA A 44 10.71 8.27 2.99
CA ALA A 44 11.98 8.29 3.74
C ALA A 44 13.07 9.08 3.00
N ARG A 45 13.07 9.08 1.66
CA ARG A 45 13.99 9.93 0.86
C ARG A 45 13.66 11.41 1.02
N LEU A 46 12.38 11.79 0.97
CA LEU A 46 11.95 13.17 1.18
C LEU A 46 12.38 13.69 2.56
N ILE A 47 12.23 12.87 3.60
CA ILE A 47 12.68 13.24 4.95
C ILE A 47 14.19 13.40 5.02
N ARG A 48 14.96 12.42 4.51
CA ARG A 48 16.43 12.51 4.47
C ARG A 48 16.95 13.67 3.62
N ALA A 49 16.19 14.11 2.62
CA ALA A 49 16.50 15.26 1.78
C ALA A 49 16.11 16.61 2.43
N ASN A 50 15.53 16.60 3.63
CA ASN A 50 14.96 17.77 4.31
C ASN A 50 13.83 18.45 3.51
N GLU A 51 13.09 17.68 2.72
CA GLU A 51 11.90 18.16 1.99
C GLU A 51 10.59 18.01 2.80
N ALA A 52 10.62 17.21 3.87
CA ALA A 52 9.53 17.05 4.83
C ALA A 52 10.08 16.56 6.18
N ASP A 53 9.48 16.94 7.30
CA ASP A 53 9.88 16.43 8.63
C ASP A 53 9.12 15.16 9.02
N ILE A 54 7.91 14.98 8.47
CA ILE A 54 6.98 13.88 8.77
C ILE A 54 6.20 13.50 7.52
N ALA A 55 5.93 12.21 7.35
CA ALA A 55 5.17 11.67 6.24
C ALA A 55 4.21 10.55 6.67
N VAL A 56 3.01 10.56 6.08
CA VAL A 56 2.08 9.42 6.09
C VAL A 56 2.29 8.65 4.79
N CYS A 57 2.79 7.43 4.86
CA CYS A 57 3.19 6.64 3.69
C CYS A 57 2.75 5.19 3.79
N GLY A 58 2.56 4.53 2.65
CA GLY A 58 2.08 3.15 2.61
C GLY A 58 1.40 2.81 1.30
N GLY A 59 0.53 1.81 1.33
CA GLY A 59 -0.23 1.36 0.16
C GLY A 59 -1.64 0.91 0.52
N THR A 60 -2.55 0.99 -0.45
CA THR A 60 -3.92 0.51 -0.36
C THR A 60 -4.32 -0.14 -1.67
N GLU A 61 -5.19 -1.15 -1.60
CA GLU A 61 -5.75 -1.82 -2.76
C GLU A 61 -7.15 -2.36 -2.43
N ALA A 62 -8.06 -2.31 -3.41
CA ALA A 62 -9.43 -2.79 -3.31
C ALA A 62 -9.79 -3.58 -4.58
N CYS A 63 -9.09 -4.69 -4.78
CA CYS A 63 -9.07 -5.41 -6.05
C CYS A 63 -10.02 -6.61 -6.12
N MET A 64 -10.83 -6.86 -5.09
CA MET A 64 -11.78 -7.99 -5.06
C MET A 64 -13.01 -7.75 -5.96
N ASN A 65 -12.80 -7.77 -7.28
CA ASN A 65 -13.84 -7.64 -8.29
C ASN A 65 -13.66 -8.65 -9.42
N LEU A 66 -14.70 -8.85 -10.24
CA LEU A 66 -14.71 -9.85 -11.31
C LEU A 66 -13.64 -9.62 -12.38
N VAL A 67 -13.34 -8.35 -12.70
CA VAL A 67 -12.34 -8.01 -13.73
C VAL A 67 -10.94 -8.40 -13.24
N SER A 68 -10.60 -8.02 -12.02
CA SER A 68 -9.32 -8.38 -11.40
C SER A 68 -9.19 -9.88 -11.23
N LEU A 69 -10.18 -10.54 -10.61
CA LEU A 69 -10.12 -11.99 -10.37
C LEU A 69 -10.01 -12.77 -11.68
N GLY A 70 -10.81 -12.42 -12.69
CA GLY A 70 -10.76 -13.03 -14.02
C GLY A 70 -9.44 -12.80 -14.74
N GLY A 71 -8.89 -11.59 -14.67
CA GLY A 71 -7.60 -11.25 -15.26
C GLY A 71 -6.44 -12.04 -14.66
N PHE A 72 -6.36 -12.11 -13.33
CA PHE A 72 -5.31 -12.87 -12.64
C PHE A 72 -5.49 -14.39 -12.78
N ALA A 73 -6.73 -14.89 -12.87
CA ALA A 73 -7.00 -16.29 -13.20
C ALA A 73 -6.53 -16.64 -14.61
N ALA A 74 -6.83 -15.79 -15.60
CA ALA A 74 -6.38 -15.96 -16.98
C ALA A 74 -4.85 -15.94 -17.10
N ALA A 75 -4.18 -15.11 -16.29
CA ALA A 75 -2.73 -15.06 -16.16
C ALA A 75 -2.13 -16.25 -15.36
N ARG A 76 -2.95 -17.21 -14.91
CA ARG A 76 -2.55 -18.40 -14.12
C ARG A 76 -1.75 -18.04 -12.86
N SER A 77 -2.10 -16.93 -12.23
CA SER A 77 -1.38 -16.43 -11.05
C SER A 77 -2.07 -16.77 -9.72
N LEU A 78 -3.34 -17.18 -9.76
CA LEU A 78 -4.16 -17.48 -8.58
C LEU A 78 -4.14 -18.96 -8.22
N SER A 79 -4.25 -19.27 -6.93
CA SER A 79 -4.54 -20.62 -6.45
C SER A 79 -5.91 -21.09 -6.98
N THR A 80 -6.01 -22.34 -7.44
CA THR A 80 -7.25 -22.90 -8.01
C THR A 80 -7.59 -24.31 -7.50
N SER A 81 -6.61 -25.04 -6.99
CA SER A 81 -6.76 -26.43 -6.52
C SER A 81 -7.38 -26.53 -5.12
N PHE A 82 -7.50 -25.40 -4.41
CA PHE A 82 -7.89 -25.35 -2.99
C PHE A 82 -9.23 -24.63 -2.74
N ASN A 83 -10.07 -24.44 -3.76
CA ASN A 83 -11.36 -23.74 -3.63
C ASN A 83 -12.30 -24.33 -2.56
N HIS A 84 -12.22 -25.63 -2.29
CA HIS A 84 -13.02 -26.31 -1.26
C HIS A 84 -12.39 -26.27 0.15
N ARG A 85 -11.14 -25.80 0.27
CA ARG A 85 -10.37 -25.67 1.51
C ARG A 85 -9.58 -24.34 1.47
N PRO A 86 -10.27 -23.19 1.53
CA PRO A 86 -9.65 -21.88 1.25
C PRO A 86 -8.55 -21.48 2.24
N ASP A 87 -8.67 -21.84 3.52
CA ASP A 87 -7.66 -21.55 4.56
C ASP A 87 -6.32 -22.23 4.29
N GLU A 88 -6.32 -23.21 3.40
CA GLU A 88 -5.17 -23.97 2.96
C GLU A 88 -4.53 -23.40 1.70
N ALA A 89 -5.17 -22.49 0.95
CA ALA A 89 -4.74 -22.10 -0.40
C ALA A 89 -3.43 -21.28 -0.42
N SER A 90 -3.26 -20.33 0.49
CA SER A 90 -2.03 -19.51 0.57
C SER A 90 -0.96 -20.25 1.37
N ARG A 91 -0.02 -20.87 0.65
CA ARG A 91 1.04 -21.73 1.23
C ARG A 91 2.43 -21.40 0.68
N PRO A 92 3.03 -20.25 1.04
CA PRO A 92 4.37 -19.88 0.57
C PRO A 92 5.40 -20.98 0.84
N PHE A 93 6.28 -21.22 -0.14
CA PHE A 93 7.36 -22.22 -0.10
C PHE A 93 6.93 -23.70 -0.03
N ASP A 94 5.64 -24.00 0.15
CA ASP A 94 5.13 -25.38 0.14
C ASP A 94 5.24 -26.02 -1.25
N LYS A 95 5.46 -27.34 -1.30
CA LYS A 95 5.60 -28.10 -2.56
C LYS A 95 4.31 -28.09 -3.40
N SER A 96 3.16 -28.01 -2.75
CA SER A 96 1.83 -28.03 -3.37
C SER A 96 1.24 -26.65 -3.64
N ARG A 97 2.00 -25.56 -3.46
CA ARG A 97 1.56 -24.20 -3.83
C ARG A 97 1.23 -24.12 -5.31
N ASP A 98 0.13 -23.46 -5.66
CA ASP A 98 -0.37 -23.39 -7.05
C ASP A 98 -0.75 -21.96 -7.50
N GLY A 99 -0.43 -20.94 -6.70
CA GLY A 99 -0.67 -19.53 -6.99
C GLY A 99 -0.86 -18.73 -5.71
N PHE A 100 -1.06 -17.41 -5.81
CA PHE A 100 -1.40 -16.58 -4.65
C PHE A 100 -2.91 -16.54 -4.42
N VAL A 101 -3.31 -16.13 -3.22
CA VAL A 101 -4.71 -15.80 -2.89
C VAL A 101 -4.84 -14.28 -2.89
N MET A 102 -5.72 -13.75 -3.74
CA MET A 102 -5.96 -12.32 -3.83
C MET A 102 -6.56 -11.80 -2.53
N GLY A 103 -6.02 -10.68 -2.05
CA GLY A 103 -6.53 -9.98 -0.88
C GLY A 103 -6.53 -8.48 -1.14
N GLU A 104 -7.22 -7.75 -0.28
CA GLU A 104 -7.37 -6.31 -0.33
C GLU A 104 -7.16 -5.69 1.05
N GLY A 105 -6.94 -4.39 1.10
CA GLY A 105 -6.72 -3.67 2.35
C GLY A 105 -5.75 -2.50 2.19
N ALA A 106 -5.32 -1.96 3.33
CA ALA A 106 -4.37 -0.86 3.40
C ALA A 106 -3.37 -1.07 4.52
N GLY A 107 -2.13 -0.65 4.29
CA GLY A 107 -1.06 -0.60 5.29
C GLY A 107 -0.39 0.76 5.25
N MET A 108 -0.42 1.48 6.37
CA MET A 108 0.07 2.85 6.48
C MET A 108 1.04 2.98 7.66
N LEU A 109 2.05 3.82 7.50
CA LEU A 109 3.01 4.22 8.50
C LEU A 109 3.03 5.74 8.62
N VAL A 110 3.35 6.21 9.82
CA VAL A 110 3.84 7.57 10.04
C VAL A 110 5.33 7.45 10.27
N ILE A 111 6.11 8.03 9.37
CA ILE A 111 7.57 8.11 9.48
C ILE A 111 7.98 9.57 9.61
N GLU A 112 9.05 9.83 10.33
CA GLU A 112 9.39 11.17 10.80
C GLU A 112 10.90 11.27 11.02
N GLU A 113 11.44 12.48 10.88
CA GLU A 113 12.80 12.79 11.29
C GLU A 113 12.96 12.60 12.80
N LEU A 114 14.04 11.96 13.24
CA LEU A 114 14.20 11.53 14.63
C LEU A 114 14.20 12.70 15.61
N SER A 115 14.88 13.80 15.29
CA SER A 115 14.92 14.98 16.16
C SER A 115 13.55 15.64 16.29
N HIS A 116 12.77 15.71 15.21
CA HIS A 116 11.39 16.21 15.18
C HIS A 116 10.47 15.32 16.02
N ALA A 117 10.59 13.99 15.89
CA ALA A 117 9.86 13.02 16.69
C ALA A 117 10.17 13.17 18.20
N LEU A 118 11.44 13.27 18.57
CA LEU A 118 11.87 13.42 19.96
C LEU A 118 11.46 14.78 20.55
N ALA A 119 11.51 15.86 19.77
CA ALA A 119 11.12 17.21 20.21
C ALA A 119 9.65 17.27 20.64
N ARG A 120 8.76 16.51 20.00
CA ARG A 120 7.34 16.40 20.38
C ARG A 120 7.04 15.25 21.35
N GLY A 121 8.07 14.55 21.85
CA GLY A 121 7.94 13.45 22.80
C GLY A 121 7.35 12.16 22.20
N ALA A 122 7.46 11.97 20.88
CA ALA A 122 7.06 10.73 20.25
C ALA A 122 8.03 9.59 20.59
N ARG A 123 7.51 8.36 20.71
CA ARG A 123 8.32 7.15 20.91
C ARG A 123 8.49 6.41 19.58
N PRO A 124 9.72 6.34 19.01
CA PRO A 124 9.99 5.52 17.84
C PRO A 124 9.71 4.05 18.11
N LEU A 125 9.13 3.35 17.13
CA LEU A 125 8.90 1.91 17.18
C LEU A 125 10.09 1.12 16.58
N ALA A 126 10.74 1.68 15.56
CA ALA A 126 11.90 1.17 14.86
C ALA A 126 12.59 2.32 14.10
N GLU A 127 13.78 2.05 13.56
CA GLU A 127 14.52 2.91 12.61
C GLU A 127 14.91 2.10 11.36
#